data_AF-A0A3L6L3M8-F1
#
_entry.id   AF-A0A3L6L3M8-F1
#
_cell.length_a   1.000
_cell.length_b   1.000
_cell.length_c   1.000
_cell.angle_alpha   90.00
_cell.angle_beta   90.00
_cell.angle_gamma   90.00
#
_symmetry.space_group_name_H-M   'P 1'
#
loop_
_entity.id
_entity.type
_entity.pdbx_description
1 polymer ?
#
loop_
_entity_poly.entity_id
_entity_poly.type
_entity_poly.pdbx_seq_one_letter_code
_entity_poly.pdbx_strand_id
1 'polypeptide(L)'
;MNQSRLSKAVHIADKIAGFKAQLKEATKEAVDKLINDAVFGADNGQGEIKKGATGDAAGRSAGACNTGGAVNGKETIDYALMCLCLGAGGGEAPKPCDEKGTASVDRAGLAGNAKTGYDAVRKLCPKAITAPVEAAEIRQAIADIRRKIKLNANVGYLRFYAAMGCNGRLGSGICITYSNKITNQKATTTNCIP
;
A
#
# COMPACT_ATOMS: atom_id res chain seq x y z
N MET A 1 -50.22 24.44 -17.29
CA MET A 1 -48.89 24.83 -16.76
C MET A 1 -48.53 24.19 -15.42
N ASN A 2 -49.45 23.96 -14.47
CA ASN A 2 -49.12 23.40 -13.15
C ASN A 2 -48.58 21.95 -13.14
N GLN A 3 -49.06 21.07 -14.02
CA GLN A 3 -48.59 19.68 -14.06
C GLN A 3 -47.12 19.53 -14.52
N SER A 4 -46.63 20.43 -15.39
CA SER A 4 -45.22 20.42 -15.84
C SER A 4 -44.25 20.84 -14.73
N ARG A 5 -44.69 21.73 -13.81
CA ARG A 5 -43.88 22.15 -12.66
C ARG A 5 -43.80 21.06 -11.59
N LEU A 6 -44.89 20.32 -11.34
CA LEU A 6 -44.88 19.17 -10.44
C LEU A 6 -43.93 18.06 -10.93
N SER A 7 -43.99 17.72 -12.22
CA SER A 7 -43.12 16.68 -12.81
C SER A 7 -41.62 17.01 -12.70
N LYS A 8 -41.24 18.28 -12.89
CA LYS A 8 -39.85 18.72 -12.70
C LYS A 8 -39.40 18.68 -11.23
N ALA A 9 -40.29 18.99 -10.28
CA ALA A 9 -39.98 18.93 -8.86
C ALA A 9 -39.73 17.49 -8.37
N VAL A 10 -40.52 16.53 -8.85
CA VAL A 10 -40.33 15.09 -8.56
C VAL A 10 -38.98 14.60 -9.08
N HIS A 11 -38.61 14.95 -10.32
CA HIS A 11 -37.32 14.55 -10.89
C HIS A 11 -36.11 15.07 -10.09
N ILE A 12 -36.19 16.30 -9.56
CA ILE A 12 -35.12 16.87 -8.74
C ILE A 12 -35.03 16.15 -7.38
N ALA A 13 -36.17 15.82 -6.77
CA ALA A 13 -36.21 15.05 -5.52
C ALA A 13 -35.60 13.66 -5.68
N ASP A 14 -35.87 12.96 -6.79
CA ASP A 14 -35.28 11.65 -7.10
C ASP A 14 -33.76 11.73 -7.29
N LYS A 15 -33.27 12.77 -7.98
CA LYS A 15 -31.82 13.02 -8.11
C LYS A 15 -31.17 13.30 -6.76
N ILE A 16 -31.80 14.09 -5.89
CA ILE A 16 -31.31 14.36 -4.53
C ILE A 16 -31.29 13.08 -3.71
N ALA A 17 -32.33 12.24 -3.80
CA ALA A 17 -32.36 10.94 -3.12
C ALA A 17 -31.25 10.00 -3.62
N GLY A 18 -31.01 9.96 -4.93
CA GLY A 18 -29.90 9.23 -5.55
C GLY A 18 -28.53 9.72 -5.09
N PHE A 19 -28.30 11.04 -5.07
CA PHE A 19 -27.06 11.61 -4.53
C PHE A 19 -26.90 11.34 -3.04
N LYS A 20 -27.99 11.37 -2.26
CA LYS A 20 -27.97 11.05 -0.83
C LYS A 20 -27.66 9.58 -0.55
N ALA A 21 -28.11 8.67 -1.42
CA ALA A 21 -27.76 7.25 -1.36
C ALA A 21 -26.27 7.02 -1.70
N GLN A 22 -25.75 7.67 -2.75
CA GLN A 22 -24.32 7.62 -3.10
C GLN A 22 -23.44 8.23 -1.98
N LEU A 23 -23.89 9.32 -1.35
CA LEU A 23 -23.21 9.93 -0.20
C LEU A 23 -23.26 9.05 1.06
N LYS A 24 -24.29 8.20 1.22
CA LYS A 24 -24.37 7.21 2.31
C LYS A 24 -23.36 6.07 2.14
N GLU A 25 -23.01 5.70 0.92
CA GLU A 25 -21.95 4.73 0.64
C GLU A 25 -20.55 5.35 0.79
N ALA A 26 -20.39 6.63 0.44
CA ALA A 26 -19.15 7.39 0.54
C ALA A 26 -19.00 8.17 1.87
N THR A 27 -19.51 7.65 2.98
CA THR A 27 -19.30 8.32 4.29
C THR A 27 -17.82 8.33 4.67
N LYS A 28 -17.42 9.32 5.48
CA LYS A 28 -16.06 9.36 6.06
C LYS A 28 -15.68 8.03 6.70
N GLU A 29 -16.60 7.41 7.44
CA GLU A 29 -16.35 6.12 8.10
C GLU A 29 -16.11 4.98 7.11
N ALA A 30 -16.90 4.90 6.03
CA ALA A 30 -16.70 3.89 4.99
C ALA A 30 -15.36 4.08 4.25
N VAL A 31 -15.01 5.34 3.94
CA VAL A 31 -13.73 5.69 3.33
C VAL A 31 -12.56 5.37 4.26
N ASP A 32 -12.67 5.71 5.56
CA ASP A 32 -11.64 5.42 6.55
C ASP A 32 -11.40 3.90 6.68
N LYS A 33 -12.45 3.08 6.65
CA LYS A 33 -12.32 1.61 6.67
C LYS A 33 -11.58 1.08 5.44
N LEU A 34 -11.92 1.57 4.24
CA LEU A 34 -11.23 1.18 3.01
C LEU A 34 -9.76 1.58 3.01
N ILE A 35 -9.45 2.79 3.48
CA ILE A 35 -8.07 3.25 3.61
C ILE A 35 -7.34 2.38 4.64
N ASN A 36 -7.97 2.06 5.77
CA ASN A 36 -7.36 1.24 6.80
C ASN A 36 -7.11 -0.20 6.33
N ASP A 37 -8.03 -0.79 5.54
CA ASP A 37 -7.82 -2.12 4.95
C ASP A 37 -6.70 -2.09 3.91
N ALA A 38 -6.62 -1.06 3.06
CA ALA A 38 -5.50 -0.91 2.14
C ALA A 38 -4.15 -0.74 2.87
N VAL A 39 -4.13 -0.03 3.99
CA VAL A 39 -2.89 0.24 4.72
C VAL A 39 -2.46 -0.93 5.60
N PHE A 40 -3.39 -1.57 6.31
CA PHE A 40 -3.11 -2.53 7.38
C PHE A 40 -3.82 -3.89 7.22
N GLY A 41 -4.71 -4.03 6.23
CA GLY A 41 -5.43 -5.27 5.97
C GLY A 41 -6.58 -5.56 6.95
N ALA A 42 -7.07 -4.53 7.64
CA ALA A 42 -8.20 -4.61 8.56
C ALA A 42 -9.09 -3.37 8.42
N ASP A 43 -10.38 -3.48 8.74
CA ASP A 43 -11.30 -2.33 8.71
C ASP A 43 -10.94 -1.24 9.74
N ASN A 44 -10.21 -1.59 10.80
CA ASN A 44 -9.71 -0.64 11.79
C ASN A 44 -8.38 -1.12 12.44
N GLY A 45 -7.63 -0.16 12.97
CA GLY A 45 -6.36 -0.43 13.65
C GLY A 45 -5.24 -0.90 12.72
N GLN A 46 -4.10 -1.32 13.29
CA GLN A 46 -2.89 -1.63 12.52
C GLN A 46 -2.76 -3.13 12.15
N GLY A 47 -3.88 -3.86 12.07
CA GLY A 47 -3.91 -5.26 11.61
C GLY A 47 -2.83 -6.16 12.24
N GLU A 48 -2.15 -6.92 11.38
CA GLU A 48 -1.04 -7.82 11.77
C GLU A 48 0.15 -7.08 12.37
N ILE A 49 0.45 -5.85 11.92
CA ILE A 49 1.58 -5.09 12.44
C ILE A 49 1.44 -4.80 13.93
N LYS A 50 0.22 -4.52 14.42
CA LYS A 50 -0.01 -4.28 15.85
C LYS A 50 0.39 -5.47 16.72
N LYS A 51 0.28 -6.70 16.21
CA LYS A 51 0.59 -7.93 16.94
C LYS A 51 2.10 -8.09 17.18
N GLY A 52 2.95 -7.35 16.46
CA GLY A 52 4.39 -7.34 16.69
C GLY A 52 5.00 -8.73 16.55
N ALA A 53 5.45 -9.31 17.67
CA ALA A 53 6.08 -10.62 17.68
C ALA A 53 5.13 -11.81 17.55
N THR A 54 3.86 -11.64 17.94
CA THR A 54 2.83 -12.68 17.83
C THR A 54 2.07 -12.62 16.50
N GLY A 55 2.37 -11.63 15.67
CA GLY A 55 1.85 -11.53 14.30
C GLY A 55 2.50 -12.55 13.36
N ASP A 56 1.93 -12.64 12.16
CA ASP A 56 2.43 -13.51 11.10
C ASP A 56 3.95 -13.35 10.88
N ALA A 57 4.66 -14.48 10.81
CA ALA A 57 6.10 -14.51 10.61
C ALA A 57 6.53 -13.88 9.27
N ALA A 58 5.67 -13.93 8.25
CA ALA A 58 5.90 -13.29 6.96
C ALA A 58 6.16 -11.79 7.11
N GLY A 59 5.39 -11.11 7.97
CA GLY A 59 5.52 -9.68 8.26
C GLY A 59 6.81 -9.27 8.96
N ARG A 60 7.58 -10.25 9.45
CA ARG A 60 8.88 -10.06 10.12
C ARG A 60 10.06 -10.50 9.26
N SER A 61 9.80 -11.06 8.09
CA SER A 61 10.81 -11.74 7.27
C SER A 61 11.03 -11.06 5.93
N ALA A 62 12.26 -11.18 5.42
CA ALA A 62 12.64 -11.29 4.00
C ALA A 62 11.52 -11.55 2.98
N GLY A 63 10.92 -12.72 3.19
CA GLY A 63 10.29 -13.51 2.14
C GLY A 63 9.10 -12.82 1.49
N ALA A 64 8.27 -12.15 2.29
CA ALA A 64 7.05 -11.49 1.84
C ALA A 64 7.29 -10.48 0.71
N CYS A 65 8.48 -9.85 0.65
CA CYS A 65 8.80 -8.90 -0.42
C CYS A 65 8.96 -9.56 -1.79
N ASN A 66 9.13 -10.88 -1.85
CA ASN A 66 9.14 -11.62 -3.12
C ASN A 66 7.73 -12.02 -3.59
N THR A 67 6.70 -11.73 -2.80
CA THR A 67 5.31 -12.10 -3.04
C THR A 67 4.39 -10.89 -2.83
N GLY A 68 4.72 -9.76 -3.45
CA GLY A 68 3.91 -8.54 -3.39
C GLY A 68 3.90 -7.82 -2.04
N GLY A 69 4.73 -8.24 -1.09
CA GLY A 69 4.66 -7.77 0.30
C GLY A 69 3.55 -8.45 1.10
N ALA A 70 3.01 -9.57 0.61
CA ALA A 70 1.83 -10.19 1.20
C ALA A 70 2.12 -10.79 2.59
N VAL A 71 1.24 -10.48 3.54
CA VAL A 71 1.21 -11.04 4.89
C VAL A 71 -0.19 -11.53 5.17
N ASN A 72 -0.35 -12.77 5.63
CA ASN A 72 -1.65 -13.42 5.81
C ASN A 72 -2.58 -13.27 4.57
N GLY A 73 -2.01 -13.40 3.37
CA GLY A 73 -2.72 -13.29 2.10
C GLY A 73 -3.09 -11.87 1.65
N LYS A 74 -2.74 -10.82 2.40
CA LYS A 74 -3.05 -9.42 2.08
C LYS A 74 -1.80 -8.63 1.69
N GLU A 75 -1.90 -7.82 0.62
CA GLU A 75 -0.83 -6.95 0.11
C GLU A 75 -1.04 -5.50 0.58
N THR A 76 -0.58 -5.20 1.79
CA THR A 76 -0.89 -3.94 2.48
C THR A 76 0.26 -2.92 2.36
N ILE A 77 -0.08 -1.63 2.44
CA ILE A 77 0.89 -0.54 2.23
C ILE A 77 1.96 -0.53 3.33
N ASP A 78 1.62 -0.90 4.56
CA ASP A 78 2.53 -0.93 5.70
C ASP A 78 3.71 -1.92 5.51
N TYR A 79 3.44 -3.15 5.07
CA TYR A 79 4.46 -4.15 4.76
C TYR A 79 5.18 -3.84 3.46
N ALA A 80 4.48 -3.28 2.46
CA ALA A 80 5.14 -2.76 1.26
C ALA A 80 6.17 -1.68 1.62
N LEU A 81 5.84 -0.76 2.53
CA LEU A 81 6.74 0.27 3.01
C LEU A 81 7.97 -0.34 3.71
N MET A 82 7.77 -1.35 4.56
CA MET A 82 8.89 -2.08 5.17
C MET A 82 9.80 -2.73 4.13
N CYS A 83 9.24 -3.38 3.11
CA CYS A 83 10.00 -3.99 2.01
C CYS A 83 10.86 -3.00 1.24
N LEU A 84 10.37 -1.77 1.05
CA LEU A 84 11.02 -0.75 0.24
C LEU A 84 12.05 0.08 1.03
N CYS A 85 12.00 0.04 2.36
CA CYS A 85 12.78 0.89 3.24
C CYS A 85 13.80 0.17 4.11
N LEU A 86 13.56 -1.09 4.50
CA LEU A 86 14.43 -1.82 5.41
C LEU A 86 15.42 -2.72 4.65
N GLY A 87 16.71 -2.43 4.79
CA GLY A 87 17.78 -3.34 4.39
C GLY A 87 17.90 -4.54 5.33
N ALA A 88 18.59 -5.60 4.90
CA ALA A 88 18.70 -6.88 5.62
C ALA A 88 19.41 -6.78 6.98
N GLY A 89 20.24 -5.75 7.17
CA GLY A 89 21.11 -5.54 8.33
C GLY A 89 22.54 -6.00 8.11
N GLY A 90 23.42 -5.61 9.03
CA GLY A 90 24.87 -5.67 8.85
C GLY A 90 25.40 -4.43 8.11
N GLY A 91 26.67 -4.06 8.34
CA GLY A 91 27.27 -2.75 8.03
C GLY A 91 27.22 -2.24 6.58
N GLU A 92 26.62 -2.99 5.66
CA GLU A 92 26.48 -2.64 4.25
C GLU A 92 25.02 -2.66 3.76
N ALA A 93 24.03 -2.83 4.64
CA ALA A 93 22.64 -2.88 4.23
C ALA A 93 22.15 -1.50 3.72
N PRO A 94 21.53 -1.42 2.51
CA PRO A 94 21.07 -0.15 1.97
C PRO A 94 19.96 0.47 2.84
N LYS A 95 20.04 1.79 3.06
CA LYS A 95 19.08 2.61 3.83
C LYS A 95 18.35 3.64 2.96
N PRO A 96 17.51 3.19 2.05
CA PRO A 96 17.00 4.01 0.96
C PRO A 96 15.98 5.08 1.34
N CYS A 97 15.26 4.88 2.44
CA CYS A 97 14.25 5.83 2.92
C CYS A 97 14.82 6.78 3.99
N ASP A 98 16.11 6.62 4.33
CA ASP A 98 16.81 7.36 5.38
C ASP A 98 18.11 7.93 4.78
N GLU A 99 17.96 8.96 3.97
CA GLU A 99 19.07 9.64 3.30
C GLU A 99 20.14 10.14 4.28
N LYS A 100 19.76 10.39 5.54
CA LYS A 100 20.65 10.88 6.60
C LYS A 100 21.31 9.76 7.40
N GLY A 101 20.96 8.49 7.16
CA GLY A 101 21.49 7.34 7.89
C GLY A 101 21.13 7.30 9.39
N THR A 102 20.15 8.09 9.81
CA THR A 102 19.75 8.32 11.20
C THR A 102 18.90 7.22 11.82
N ALA A 103 18.27 6.37 11.00
CA ALA A 103 17.51 5.22 11.45
C ALA A 103 18.46 4.08 11.82
N SER A 104 18.39 3.67 13.10
CA SER A 104 19.10 2.51 13.63
C SER A 104 18.37 1.18 13.37
N VAL A 105 17.43 1.14 12.43
CA VAL A 105 16.56 -0.03 12.23
C VAL A 105 16.77 -0.62 10.85
N ASP A 106 17.35 -1.80 10.85
CA ASP A 106 17.37 -2.73 9.74
C ASP A 106 16.48 -3.94 10.07
N ARG A 107 16.40 -4.89 9.15
CA ARG A 107 15.55 -6.08 9.30
C ARG A 107 16.05 -7.05 10.38
N ALA A 108 17.36 -7.13 10.60
CA ALA A 108 17.97 -7.97 11.64
C ALA A 108 17.70 -7.41 13.04
N GLY A 109 17.71 -6.08 13.18
CA GLY A 109 17.40 -5.34 14.41
C GLY A 109 15.92 -5.34 14.78
N LEU A 110 15.04 -5.93 13.96
CA LEU A 110 13.61 -6.05 14.29
C LEU A 110 13.34 -7.00 15.46
N ALA A 111 14.30 -7.81 15.90
CA ALA A 111 14.16 -8.77 17.00
C ALA A 111 12.87 -9.62 16.93
N GLY A 112 12.36 -9.86 15.73
CA GLY A 112 11.09 -10.54 15.50
C GLY A 112 9.85 -9.73 15.88
N ASN A 113 9.86 -8.39 15.80
CA ASN A 113 8.71 -7.54 16.02
C ASN A 113 8.47 -6.61 14.82
N ALA A 114 7.42 -6.89 14.04
CA ALA A 114 7.08 -6.10 12.85
C ALA A 114 6.75 -4.63 13.19
N LYS A 115 6.13 -4.39 14.36
CA LYS A 115 5.72 -3.06 14.79
C LYS A 115 6.88 -2.10 14.96
N THR A 116 7.98 -2.56 15.56
CA THR A 116 9.18 -1.75 15.74
C THR A 116 9.74 -1.27 14.40
N GLY A 117 9.76 -2.16 13.40
CA GLY A 117 10.20 -1.83 12.05
C GLY A 117 9.29 -0.82 11.37
N TYR A 118 7.98 -1.08 11.42
CA TYR A 118 7.00 -0.16 10.87
C TYR A 118 7.07 1.24 11.52
N ASP A 119 7.10 1.32 12.85
CA ASP A 119 7.16 2.60 13.55
C ASP A 119 8.44 3.37 13.21
N ALA A 120 9.57 2.67 13.02
CA ALA A 120 10.83 3.28 12.61
C ALA A 120 10.74 3.85 11.19
N VAL A 121 10.22 3.08 10.23
CA VAL A 121 10.06 3.55 8.85
C VAL A 121 9.01 4.67 8.76
N ARG A 122 7.91 4.56 9.51
CA ARG A 122 6.83 5.55 9.51
C ARG A 122 7.28 6.93 9.99
N LYS A 123 8.30 6.98 10.86
CA LYS A 123 8.94 8.24 11.31
C LYS A 123 9.77 8.92 10.22
N LEU A 124 10.18 8.19 9.19
CA LEU A 124 10.89 8.75 8.03
C LEU A 124 9.94 9.42 7.05
N CYS A 125 8.66 9.06 7.08
CA CYS A 125 7.65 9.71 6.25
C CYS A 125 7.48 11.19 6.65
N PRO A 126 7.24 12.09 5.69
CA PRO A 126 6.83 13.46 6.00
C PRO A 126 5.64 13.50 6.96
N LYS A 127 5.56 14.57 7.76
CA LYS A 127 4.39 14.80 8.62
C LYS A 127 3.13 14.82 7.77
N ALA A 128 2.07 14.20 8.26
CA ALA A 128 0.78 14.23 7.59
C ALA A 128 0.31 15.69 7.44
N ILE A 129 -0.21 16.01 6.26
CA ILE A 129 -0.90 17.26 6.02
C ILE A 129 -2.31 17.18 6.63
N THR A 130 -2.82 18.29 7.15
CA THR A 130 -4.17 18.38 7.75
C THR A 130 -5.27 18.58 6.71
N ALA A 131 -4.90 18.79 5.44
CA ALA A 131 -5.85 18.95 4.35
C ALA A 131 -6.59 17.63 4.07
N PRO A 132 -7.89 17.69 3.68
CA PRO A 132 -8.59 16.52 3.17
C PRO A 132 -7.86 15.94 1.96
N VAL A 133 -7.72 14.60 1.92
CA VAL A 133 -7.19 13.91 0.76
C VAL A 133 -8.28 13.82 -0.32
N GLU A 134 -7.99 14.30 -1.52
CA GLU A 134 -8.91 14.26 -2.64
C GLU A 134 -8.80 12.94 -3.41
N ALA A 135 -9.92 12.52 -4.02
CA ALA A 135 -9.94 11.33 -4.87
C ALA A 135 -8.95 11.41 -6.05
N ALA A 136 -8.70 12.61 -6.58
CA ALA A 136 -7.71 12.83 -7.63
C ALA A 136 -6.29 12.54 -7.16
N GLU A 137 -5.94 12.95 -5.94
CA GLU A 137 -4.63 12.72 -5.33
C GLU A 137 -4.37 11.23 -5.11
N ILE A 138 -5.36 10.47 -4.64
CA ILE A 138 -5.27 9.01 -4.47
C ILE A 138 -5.02 8.34 -5.82
N ARG A 139 -5.79 8.70 -6.86
CA ARG A 139 -5.62 8.14 -8.21
C ARG A 139 -4.24 8.47 -8.78
N GLN A 140 -3.77 9.70 -8.57
CA GLN A 140 -2.44 10.12 -9.00
C GLN A 140 -1.35 9.31 -8.29
N ALA A 141 -1.45 9.14 -6.97
CA ALA A 141 -0.49 8.34 -6.20
C ALA A 141 -0.43 6.88 -6.69
N ILE A 142 -1.58 6.25 -6.97
CA ILE A 142 -1.64 4.90 -7.55
C ILE A 142 -0.97 4.86 -8.93
N ALA A 143 -1.25 5.85 -9.79
CA ALA A 143 -0.62 5.94 -11.10
C ALA A 143 0.90 6.11 -10.98
N ASP A 144 1.38 6.89 -10.02
CA ASP A 144 2.81 7.14 -9.78
C ASP A 144 3.53 5.87 -9.33
N ILE A 145 2.92 5.11 -8.41
CA ILE A 145 3.43 3.80 -7.97
C ILE A 145 3.51 2.85 -9.17
N ARG A 146 2.45 2.74 -9.98
CA ARG A 146 2.43 1.87 -11.18
C ARG A 146 3.58 2.20 -12.15
N ARG A 147 3.87 3.48 -12.39
CA ARG A 147 4.97 3.91 -13.28
C ARG A 147 6.37 3.60 -12.74
N LYS A 148 6.50 3.42 -11.42
CA LYS A 148 7.76 3.02 -10.76
C LYS A 148 8.02 1.51 -10.83
N ILE A 149 7.04 0.70 -11.26
CA ILE A 149 7.23 -0.73 -11.46
C ILE A 149 8.00 -0.95 -12.77
N LYS A 150 9.09 -1.71 -12.69
CA LYS A 150 9.93 -2.07 -13.82
C LYS A 150 9.85 -3.57 -14.08
N LEU A 151 9.88 -3.96 -15.35
CA LEU A 151 9.88 -5.36 -15.76
C LEU A 151 11.33 -5.85 -15.92
N ASN A 152 11.62 -7.02 -15.37
CA ASN A 152 12.83 -7.78 -15.67
C ASN A 152 12.42 -9.26 -15.85
N ALA A 153 12.83 -9.88 -16.96
CA ALA A 153 12.51 -11.27 -17.30
C ALA A 153 11.03 -11.65 -17.10
N ASN A 154 10.11 -10.79 -17.58
CA ASN A 154 8.65 -10.94 -17.45
C ASN A 154 8.09 -10.84 -16.01
N VAL A 155 8.87 -10.33 -15.06
CA VAL A 155 8.44 -10.11 -13.67
C VAL A 155 8.48 -8.63 -13.33
N GLY A 156 7.42 -8.12 -12.70
CA GLY A 156 7.33 -6.76 -12.20
C GLY A 156 8.03 -6.57 -10.86
N TYR A 157 8.86 -5.53 -10.77
CA TYR A 157 9.56 -5.12 -9.57
C TYR A 157 9.25 -3.67 -9.25
N LEU A 158 8.77 -3.41 -8.04
CA LEU A 158 8.74 -2.05 -7.51
C LEU A 158 10.09 -1.78 -6.84
N ARG A 159 10.80 -0.74 -7.32
CA ARG A 159 12.13 -0.31 -6.84
C ARG A 159 13.28 -1.20 -7.34
N PHE A 160 14.42 -1.19 -6.65
CA PHE A 160 15.70 -1.69 -7.18
C PHE A 160 15.83 -3.20 -6.97
N TYR A 161 15.89 -3.92 -8.08
CA TYR A 161 16.20 -5.34 -8.15
C TYR A 161 17.54 -5.53 -8.89
N ALA A 162 18.45 -6.31 -8.31
CA ALA A 162 19.70 -6.74 -8.94
C ALA A 162 19.68 -8.24 -9.25
N ALA A 163 19.57 -9.09 -8.23
CA ALA A 163 19.57 -10.55 -8.35
C ALA A 163 18.97 -11.22 -7.08
N MET A 164 18.71 -12.54 -7.11
CA MET A 164 18.40 -13.34 -5.89
C MET A 164 17.23 -12.85 -5.00
N GLY A 165 16.38 -11.96 -5.50
CA GLY A 165 15.14 -11.53 -4.84
C GLY A 165 15.27 -10.25 -3.99
N CYS A 166 14.12 -9.83 -3.45
CA CYS A 166 13.97 -8.60 -2.67
C CYS A 166 14.23 -8.84 -1.18
N ASN A 167 15.47 -9.17 -0.83
CA ASN A 167 15.86 -9.54 0.54
C ASN A 167 16.49 -8.39 1.36
N GLY A 168 16.72 -7.23 0.73
CA GLY A 168 17.29 -6.05 1.37
C GLY A 168 18.82 -5.99 1.41
N ARG A 169 19.53 -6.82 0.63
CA ARG A 169 21.01 -6.81 0.50
C ARG A 169 21.45 -6.05 -0.75
N LEU A 170 22.65 -5.45 -0.72
CA LEU A 170 23.23 -4.70 -1.86
C LEU A 170 23.29 -5.52 -3.15
N GLY A 171 23.76 -6.76 -3.08
CA GLY A 171 23.87 -7.66 -4.24
C GLY A 171 22.55 -8.30 -4.68
N SER A 172 21.44 -8.04 -3.97
CA SER A 172 20.14 -8.63 -4.30
C SER A 172 19.10 -7.60 -4.67
N GLY A 173 18.66 -6.77 -3.74
CA GLY A 173 17.66 -5.75 -4.01
C GLY A 173 16.87 -5.30 -2.79
N ILE A 174 16.48 -4.03 -2.81
CA ILE A 174 15.39 -3.50 -1.99
C ILE A 174 14.24 -3.20 -2.94
N CYS A 175 13.27 -4.09 -2.94
CA CYS A 175 12.17 -4.08 -3.88
C CYS A 175 10.95 -4.83 -3.36
N ILE A 176 9.90 -4.85 -4.18
CA ILE A 176 8.80 -5.81 -4.09
C ILE A 176 8.69 -6.53 -5.43
N THR A 177 8.53 -7.84 -5.40
CA THR A 177 8.31 -8.67 -6.60
C THR A 177 6.83 -8.96 -6.78
N TYR A 178 6.31 -8.76 -7.99
CA TYR A 178 4.93 -9.02 -8.39
C TYR A 178 4.87 -10.16 -9.41
N SER A 179 5.47 -11.31 -9.07
CA SER A 179 5.50 -12.51 -9.91
C SER A 179 4.10 -12.88 -10.38
N ASN A 180 3.94 -13.09 -11.69
CA ASN A 180 2.67 -13.46 -12.33
C ASN A 180 1.50 -12.47 -12.15
N LYS A 181 1.69 -11.37 -11.42
CA LYS A 181 0.70 -10.30 -11.22
C LYS A 181 0.94 -9.12 -12.14
N ILE A 182 2.21 -8.80 -12.38
CA ILE A 182 2.64 -7.76 -13.31
C ILE A 182 3.67 -8.38 -14.23
N THR A 183 3.29 -8.53 -15.50
CA THR A 183 4.07 -9.18 -16.55
C THR A 183 4.16 -8.25 -17.76
N ASN A 184 4.99 -8.61 -18.75
CA ASN A 184 5.00 -7.93 -20.05
C ASN A 184 3.78 -8.31 -20.92
N GLN A 185 2.95 -9.22 -20.44
CA GLN A 185 1.73 -9.64 -21.12
C GLN A 185 0.65 -8.61 -20.82
N LYS A 186 -0.05 -8.18 -21.87
CA LYS A 186 -1.20 -7.31 -21.72
C LYS A 186 -2.26 -8.07 -20.93
N ALA A 187 -2.78 -7.46 -19.86
CA ALA A 187 -3.94 -8.00 -19.17
C ALA A 187 -5.07 -8.16 -20.19
N THR A 188 -5.48 -9.40 -20.44
CA THR A 188 -6.76 -9.68 -21.09
C THR A 188 -7.85 -9.15 -20.18
N THR A 189 -8.90 -8.58 -20.77
CA THR A 189 -9.97 -7.76 -20.17
C THR A 189 -10.72 -8.40 -18.98
N THR A 190 -10.37 -9.60 -18.56
CA THR A 190 -10.98 -10.33 -17.44
C THR A 190 -10.39 -9.96 -16.07
N ASN A 191 -9.20 -9.35 -16.00
CA ASN A 191 -8.49 -9.09 -14.72
C ASN A 191 -8.33 -7.60 -14.33
N CYS A 192 -9.01 -6.69 -15.04
CA CYS A 192 -9.11 -5.31 -14.57
C CYS A 192 -10.30 -5.21 -13.61
N ILE A 193 -10.03 -5.18 -12.30
CA ILE A 193 -11.05 -4.78 -11.32
C ILE A 193 -11.38 -3.30 -11.63
N PRO A 194 -12.67 -2.96 -11.84
CA PRO A 194 -13.11 -1.59 -12.11
C PRO A 194 -12.76 -0.61 -10.99
#